data_AF-A0A7L4QX58-F1
#
_entry.id   AF-A0A7L4QX58-F1
#
_cell.length_a   1.000
_cell.length_b   1.000
_cell.length_c   1.000
_cell.angle_alpha   90.00
_cell.angle_beta   90.00
_cell.angle_gamma   90.00
#
_symmetry.space_group_name_H-M   'P 1'
#
loop_
_entity.id
_entity.type
_entity.pdbx_description
1 polymer ?
#
loop_
_entity_poly.entity_id
_entity_poly.type
_entity_poly.pdbx_seq_one_letter_code
_entity_poly.pdbx_strand_id
1 'polypeptide(L)' 'EHHGMDRIVAEINAASNRLAFSLIISSIILGSSLIIQTGMQPYIGDVPLFGVAGFVIAAFMGLWLMVYILKTGKI' A
#
# COMPACT_ATOMS: atom_id res chain seq x y z
N GLU A 1 19.27 28.88 16.31
CA GLU A 1 18.05 28.06 16.41
C GLU A 1 17.44 27.88 15.02
N HIS A 2 17.42 26.66 14.46
CA HIS A 2 16.81 26.34 13.15
C HIS A 2 15.75 25.22 13.25
N HIS A 3 15.22 24.94 14.44
CA HIS A 3 14.34 23.80 14.70
C HIS A 3 12.99 23.82 13.94
N GLY A 4 12.55 24.98 13.43
CA GLY A 4 11.30 25.11 12.69
C GLY A 4 11.32 24.46 11.31
N MET A 5 12.44 24.58 10.58
CA MET A 5 12.56 23.98 9.24
C MET A 5 12.66 22.45 9.32
N ASP A 6 13.44 21.93 10.26
CA ASP A 6 13.59 20.48 10.44
C ASP A 6 12.25 19.81 10.75
N ARG A 7 11.38 20.49 11.51
CA ARG A 7 10.04 20.01 11.81
C ARG A 7 9.13 19.98 10.58
N ILE A 8 9.13 21.04 9.77
CA ILE A 8 8.34 21.09 8.53
C ILE A 8 8.81 20.00 7.56
N VAL A 9 10.13 19.83 7.40
CA VAL A 9 10.70 18.77 6.56
C VAL A 9 10.30 17.38 7.07
N ALA A 10 10.31 17.16 8.39
CA ALA A 10 9.86 15.90 8.97
C ALA A 10 8.37 15.62 8.71
N GLU A 11 7.49 16.63 8.84
CA GLU A 11 6.06 16.51 8.58
C GLU A 11 5.77 16.23 7.09
N ILE A 12 6.46 16.93 6.17
CA ILE A 12 6.37 16.69 4.72
C ILE A 12 6.83 15.28 4.37
N ASN A 13 7.94 14.82 4.94
CA ASN A 13 8.44 13.46 4.71
C ASN A 13 7.45 12.40 5.21
N ALA A 14 6.84 12.61 6.39
CA ALA A 14 5.83 11.70 6.91
C ALA A 14 4.57 11.66 6.02
N ALA A 15 4.10 12.81 5.54
CA ALA A 15 2.97 12.90 4.62
C ALA A 15 3.28 12.24 3.26
N SER A 16 4.46 12.52 2.70
CA SER A 16 4.92 11.95 1.44
C SER A 16 5.05 10.43 1.53
N ASN A 17 5.58 9.91 2.65
CA ASN A 17 5.68 8.47 2.87
C ASN A 17 4.29 7.82 2.95
N ARG A 18 3.33 8.43 3.67
CA ARG A 18 1.94 7.94 3.72
C ARG A 18 1.29 7.92 2.34
N LEU A 19 1.51 8.97 1.54
CA LEU A 19 1.00 9.05 0.17
C LEU A 19 1.61 7.97 -0.72
N ALA A 20 2.93 7.85 -0.77
CA ALA A 20 3.62 6.85 -1.57
C ALA A 20 3.10 5.44 -1.26
N PHE A 21 2.93 5.13 0.01
CA PHE A 21 2.43 3.84 0.44
C PHE A 21 0.94 3.62 0.08
N SER A 22 0.09 4.64 0.22
CA SER A 22 -1.30 4.57 -0.24
C SER A 22 -1.42 4.32 -1.75
N LEU A 23 -0.52 4.90 -2.53
CA LEU A 23 -0.45 4.70 -3.98
C LEU A 23 0.02 3.30 -4.34
N ILE A 24 1.02 2.75 -3.63
CA ILE A 24 1.48 1.37 -3.83
C ILE A 24 0.34 0.39 -3.55
N ILE A 25 -0.40 0.56 -2.46
CA ILE A 25 -1.55 -0.31 -2.15
C ILE A 25 -2.61 -0.19 -3.24
N SER A 26 -2.94 1.04 -3.64
CA SER A 26 -3.94 1.29 -4.69
C SER A 26 -3.55 0.67 -6.02
N SER A 27 -2.27 0.75 -6.42
CA SER A 27 -1.80 0.17 -7.68
C SER A 27 -1.82 -1.35 -7.66
N ILE A 28 -1.53 -2.00 -6.52
CA ILE A 28 -1.65 -3.46 -6.39
C ILE A 28 -3.12 -3.89 -6.47
N ILE A 29 -4.04 -3.17 -5.83
CA ILE A 29 -5.49 -3.45 -5.90
C ILE A 29 -5.98 -3.32 -7.35
N LEU A 30 -5.64 -2.21 -8.02
CA LEU A 30 -6.01 -1.98 -9.42
C LEU A 30 -5.41 -3.04 -10.35
N GLY A 31 -4.12 -3.34 -10.21
CA GLY A 31 -3.44 -4.38 -10.99
C GLY A 31 -4.06 -5.75 -10.78
N SER A 32 -4.39 -6.11 -9.53
CA SER A 32 -5.06 -7.38 -9.21
C SER A 32 -6.46 -7.43 -9.83
N SER A 33 -7.22 -6.33 -9.78
CA SER A 33 -8.54 -6.24 -10.42
C SER A 33 -8.46 -6.40 -11.95
N LEU A 34 -7.45 -5.80 -12.58
CA LEU A 34 -7.24 -5.93 -14.02
C LEU A 34 -6.86 -7.38 -14.40
N ILE A 35 -6.00 -8.03 -13.61
CA ILE A 35 -5.62 -9.44 -13.79
C ILE A 35 -6.84 -10.36 -13.68
N ILE A 36 -7.77 -10.06 -12.77
CA ILE A 36 -9.01 -10.83 -12.62
C ILE A 36 -9.89 -10.69 -13.87
N GLN A 37 -9.94 -9.49 -14.45
CA GLN A 37 -10.80 -9.18 -15.59
C GLN A 37 -10.26 -9.69 -16.93
N THR A 38 -8.94 -9.85 -17.08
CA THR A 38 -8.30 -10.33 -18.31
C THR A 38 -8.41 -11.84 -18.51
N GLY A 39 -8.93 -12.59 -17.53
CA GLY A 39 -9.17 -14.03 -17.67
C GLY A 39 -7.90 -14.86 -17.87
N MET A 40 -6.76 -14.40 -17.33
CA MET A 40 -5.48 -15.11 -17.46
C MET A 40 -5.49 -16.45 -16.72
N GLN A 41 -5.24 -17.54 -17.45
CA GLN A 41 -4.99 -18.88 -16.89
C GLN A 41 -3.62 -18.87 -16.20
N PRO A 42 -3.46 -19.36 -14.94
CA PRO A 42 -4.16 -20.48 -14.31
C PRO A 42 -5.20 -20.07 -13.25
N TYR A 43 -6.35 -20.72 -13.32
CA TYR A 43 -7.44 -20.58 -12.34
C TYR A 43 -7.29 -21.63 -11.23
N ILE A 44 -7.63 -21.26 -10.00
CA ILE A 44 -7.94 -22.22 -8.93
C ILE A 44 -9.44 -22.13 -8.69
N GLY A 45 -10.18 -23.19 -9.05
CA GLY A 45 -11.64 -23.12 -9.15
C GLY A 45 -12.04 -22.21 -10.32
N ASP A 46 -12.48 -20.98 -10.01
CA ASP A 46 -12.93 -19.96 -10.97
C ASP A 46 -12.22 -18.60 -10.80
N VAL A 47 -11.22 -18.51 -9.91
CA VAL A 47 -10.55 -17.24 -9.58
C VAL A 47 -9.08 -17.26 -10.04
N PRO A 48 -8.60 -16.22 -10.74
CA PRO A 48 -7.20 -16.12 -11.16
C PRO A 48 -6.25 -16.11 -9.97
N LEU A 49 -5.34 -17.08 -9.92
CA LEU A 49 -4.41 -17.26 -8.80
C LEU A 49 -3.56 -16.01 -8.53
N PHE A 50 -3.08 -15.38 -9.60
CA PHE A 50 -2.26 -14.17 -9.52
C PHE A 50 -3.03 -12.97 -8.97
N GLY A 51 -4.33 -12.86 -9.24
CA GLY A 51 -5.18 -11.81 -8.69
C GLY A 51 -5.38 -11.96 -7.18
N VAL A 52 -5.65 -13.18 -6.72
CA VAL A 52 -5.80 -13.47 -5.28
C VAL A 52 -4.49 -13.26 -4.54
N ALA A 53 -3.37 -13.75 -5.10
CA ALA A 53 -2.05 -13.54 -4.52
C ALA A 53 -1.72 -12.04 -4.38
N GLY A 54 -2.01 -11.24 -5.42
CA GLY A 54 -1.86 -9.79 -5.39
C GLY A 54 -2.70 -9.11 -4.30
N PHE A 55 -3.96 -9.52 -4.16
CA PHE A 55 -4.84 -9.01 -3.08
C PHE A 55 -4.35 -9.38 -1.69
N VAL A 56 -3.88 -10.61 -1.48
CA VAL A 56 -3.35 -11.06 -0.19
C VAL A 56 -2.09 -10.27 0.18
N ILE A 57 -1.16 -10.11 -0.77
CA ILE A 57 0.04 -9.30 -0.58
C ILE A 57 -0.33 -7.84 -0.27
N ALA A 58 -1.27 -7.24 -1.02
CA ALA A 58 -1.77 -5.89 -0.76
C ALA A 58 -2.38 -5.75 0.64
N ALA A 59 -3.16 -6.74 1.09
CA ALA A 59 -3.76 -6.75 2.42
C ALA A 59 -2.69 -6.78 3.52
N PHE A 60 -1.67 -7.64 3.38
CA PHE A 60 -0.54 -7.68 4.32
C PHE A 60 0.27 -6.38 4.31
N MET A 61 0.60 -5.84 3.14
CA MET A 61 1.33 -4.57 3.03
C MET A 61 0.52 -3.39 3.58
N GLY A 62 -0.79 -3.37 3.34
CA GLY A 62 -1.69 -2.35 3.87
C GLY A 62 -1.84 -2.42 5.38
N LEU A 63 -1.96 -3.63 5.93
CA LEU A 63 -2.01 -3.83 7.38
C LEU A 63 -0.68 -3.45 8.04
N TRP A 64 0.44 -3.84 7.44
CA TRP A 64 1.77 -3.45 7.90
C TRP A 64 1.94 -1.92 7.91
N LEU A 65 1.54 -1.27 6.82
CA LEU A 65 1.57 0.19 6.72
C LEU A 65 0.70 0.84 7.81
N MET A 66 -0.52 0.35 7.98
CA MET A 66 -1.45 0.86 9.00
C MET A 66 -0.78 0.79 10.38
N VAL A 67 -0.20 -0.37 10.73
CA VAL A 67 0.54 -0.54 12.00
C VAL A 67 1.74 0.39 12.07
N TYR A 68 2.49 0.58 10.99
CA TYR A 68 3.63 1.49 10.95
C TYR A 68 3.23 2.96 11.15
N ILE A 69 2.13 3.40 10.52
CA ILE A 69 1.59 4.77 10.70
C ILE A 69 1.13 4.96 12.14
N LEU A 70 0.42 3.98 12.72
CA LEU A 70 -0.02 4.02 14.12
C LEU A 70 1.17 4.01 15.09
N LYS A 71 2.22 3.23 14.81
CA LYS A 71 3.42 3.13 15.65
C LYS A 71 4.35 4.34 15.53
N THR A 72 4.42 4.95 14.35
CA THR A 72 5.19 6.19 14.10
C THR A 72 4.42 7.42 14.55
N GLY A 73 3.09 7.32 14.66
CA GLY A 73 2.23 8.25 15.37
C GLY A 73 2.44 8.18 16.89
N LYS A 74 3.66 8.48 17.36
CA LYS A 74 3.77 9.27 18.59
C LYS A 74 3.10 10.60 18.30
N ILE A 75 1.85 10.70 18.74
CA ILE A 75 1.30 11.96 19.23
C ILE A 75 1.98 12.21 20.58
#